data_AF-A0A961Z7S6-F1
#
_entry.id   AF-A0A961Z7S6-F1
#
_cell.length_a   1.000
_cell.length_b   1.000
_cell.length_c   1.000
_cell.angle_alpha   90.00
_cell.angle_beta   90.00
_cell.angle_gamma   90.00
#
_symmetry.space_group_name_H-M   'P 1'
#
loop_
_entity.id
_entity.type
_entity.pdbx_description
1 polymer ?
#
loop_
_entity_poly.entity_id
_entity_poly.type
_entity_poly.pdbx_seq_one_letter_code
_entity_poly.pdbx_strand_id
1 'polypeptide(L)'
;MTRTVANRKTHVPTLLGAFIALSLAAGPAAAQSNCKWYAATALKQQQQNEKLGCKFAGPEWHTDLNRHMEWCGRVPPDVWKTSAQQRDQALAQCAKTAK
;
A
#
# COMPACT_ATOMS: atom_id res chain seq x y z
N MET A 1 -46.58 -18.79 -5.74
CA MET A 1 -46.82 -19.81 -6.79
C MET A 1 -45.53 -20.00 -7.56
N THR A 2 -44.78 -21.04 -7.19
CA THR A 2 -44.37 -22.17 -8.06
C THR A 2 -43.30 -21.87 -9.11
N ARG A 3 -42.07 -22.26 -8.73
CA ARG A 3 -40.99 -22.88 -9.51
C ARG A 3 -41.14 -22.94 -11.04
N THR A 4 -40.11 -22.45 -11.74
CA THR A 4 -39.49 -23.20 -12.84
C THR A 4 -37.98 -23.02 -12.81
N VAL A 5 -37.26 -24.03 -12.30
CA VAL A 5 -35.82 -24.19 -12.53
C VAL A 5 -35.68 -24.77 -13.94
N ALA A 6 -35.24 -23.96 -14.91
CA ALA A 6 -34.83 -24.46 -16.22
C ALA A 6 -33.38 -24.95 -16.15
N ASN A 7 -33.23 -26.24 -15.82
CA ASN A 7 -32.00 -27.00 -15.89
C ASN A 7 -31.66 -27.28 -17.37
N ARG A 8 -30.85 -26.42 -18.01
CA ARG A 8 -30.19 -26.77 -19.28
C ARG A 8 -28.81 -27.31 -18.98
N LYS A 9 -28.71 -28.64 -18.91
CA LYS A 9 -27.44 -29.37 -19.06
C LYS A 9 -26.90 -29.09 -20.46
N THR A 10 -25.99 -28.13 -20.58
CA THR A 10 -25.16 -27.99 -21.77
C THR A 10 -24.04 -29.03 -21.66
N HIS A 11 -24.10 -30.04 -22.53
CA HIS A 11 -23.02 -31.00 -22.70
C HIS A 11 -21.80 -30.29 -23.25
N VAL A 12 -20.75 -30.16 -22.42
CA VAL A 12 -19.43 -29.70 -22.85
C VAL A 12 -18.69 -30.91 -23.44
N PRO A 13 -18.41 -30.95 -24.75
CA PRO A 13 -17.59 -32.01 -25.31
C PRO A 13 -16.16 -31.88 -24.75
N THR A 14 -15.69 -32.96 -24.15
CA THR A 14 -14.35 -33.13 -23.62
C THR A 14 -13.34 -33.02 -24.76
N LEU A 15 -12.69 -31.86 -24.89
CA LEU A 15 -11.42 -31.73 -25.60
C LEU A 15 -10.34 -31.49 -24.56
N LEU A 16 -9.39 -32.41 -24.48
CA LEU A 16 -8.15 -32.28 -23.72
C LEU A 16 -7.42 -31.01 -24.19
N GLY A 17 -7.62 -29.91 -23.47
CA GLY A 17 -6.84 -28.69 -23.62
C GLY A 17 -6.17 -28.40 -22.29
N ALA A 18 -4.88 -28.68 -22.18
CA ALA A 18 -4.08 -28.34 -21.02
C ALA A 18 -4.01 -26.80 -20.90
N PHE A 19 -4.94 -26.21 -20.14
CA PHE A 19 -4.80 -24.83 -19.68
C PHE A 19 -3.72 -24.81 -18.61
N ILE A 20 -2.48 -24.59 -19.06
CA ILE A 20 -1.36 -24.26 -18.20
C ILE A 20 -1.72 -22.94 -17.51
N ALA A 21 -2.18 -23.03 -16.26
CA ALA A 21 -2.32 -21.89 -15.39
C ALA A 21 -0.90 -21.38 -15.08
N LEU A 22 -0.43 -20.44 -15.89
CA LEU A 22 0.82 -19.73 -15.64
C LEU A 22 0.59 -18.78 -14.46
N SER A 23 0.75 -19.29 -13.25
CA SER A 23 0.82 -18.48 -12.04
C SER A 23 2.06 -17.58 -12.15
N LEU A 24 1.88 -16.32 -12.54
CA LEU A 24 2.92 -15.31 -12.33
C LEU A 24 3.07 -15.12 -10.82
N ALA A 25 4.03 -15.83 -10.23
CA ALA A 25 4.58 -15.45 -8.94
C ALA A 25 5.13 -14.03 -9.09
N ALA A 26 4.53 -13.08 -8.36
CA ALA A 26 5.06 -11.73 -8.26
C ALA A 26 6.53 -11.83 -7.83
N GLY A 27 7.43 -11.45 -8.73
CA GLY A 27 8.88 -11.50 -8.52
C GLY A 27 9.34 -10.56 -7.40
N PRO A 28 10.63 -10.63 -7.04
CA PRO A 28 11.17 -9.85 -5.93
C PRO A 28 10.96 -8.36 -6.22
N ALA A 29 10.51 -7.65 -5.18
CA ALA A 29 10.35 -6.21 -5.18
C ALA A 29 11.61 -5.53 -5.73
N ALA A 30 11.57 -5.11 -6.99
CA ALA A 30 12.55 -4.19 -7.52
C ALA A 30 12.49 -2.95 -6.62
N ALA A 31 13.63 -2.60 -6.01
CA ALA A 31 13.73 -1.39 -5.20
C ALA A 31 13.18 -0.24 -6.03
N GLN A 32 12.00 0.26 -5.66
CA GLN A 32 11.36 1.31 -6.45
C GLN A 32 12.30 2.51 -6.40
N SER A 33 12.58 3.08 -7.57
CA SER A 33 13.60 4.13 -7.73
C SER A 33 13.43 5.31 -6.76
N ASN A 34 12.22 5.51 -6.25
CA ASN A 34 11.86 6.61 -5.36
C ASN A 34 11.66 6.23 -3.88
N CYS A 35 11.94 4.99 -3.46
CA CYS A 35 11.82 4.64 -2.04
C CYS A 35 12.76 5.44 -1.14
N LYS A 36 13.96 5.79 -1.64
CA LYS A 36 14.88 6.68 -0.94
C LYS A 36 14.26 8.05 -0.66
N TRP A 37 13.52 8.59 -1.63
CA TRP A 37 12.80 9.85 -1.46
C TRP A 37 11.69 9.70 -0.42
N TYR A 38 10.84 8.67 -0.55
CA TYR A 38 9.75 8.43 0.40
C TYR A 38 10.28 8.27 1.82
N ALA A 39 11.30 7.44 2.03
CA ALA A 39 11.85 7.17 3.36
C ALA A 39 12.43 8.42 4.01
N ALA A 40 13.18 9.24 3.26
CA ALA A 40 13.71 10.50 3.76
C ALA A 40 12.60 11.50 4.11
N THR A 41 11.55 11.57 3.29
CA THR A 41 10.36 12.40 3.55
C THR A 41 9.61 11.93 4.80
N ALA A 42 9.31 10.64 4.91
CA ALA A 42 8.59 10.05 6.04
C ALA A 42 9.35 10.23 7.37
N LEU A 43 10.68 10.10 7.34
CA LEU A 43 11.55 10.37 8.49
C LEU A 43 11.50 11.84 8.93
N LYS A 44 11.61 12.79 8.00
CA LYS A 44 11.50 14.22 8.31
C LYS A 44 10.12 14.57 8.88
N GLN A 45 9.07 14.00 8.31
CA GLN A 45 7.71 14.14 8.80
C GLN A 45 7.56 13.57 10.22
N GLN A 46 8.22 12.45 10.54
CA GLN A 46 8.23 11.94 11.91
C GLN A 46 8.97 12.88 12.88
N GLN A 47 10.13 13.40 12.49
CA GLN A 47 10.84 14.39 13.31
C GLN A 47 9.99 15.65 13.54
N GLN A 48 9.22 16.07 12.54
CA GLN A 48 8.28 17.17 12.68
C GLN A 48 7.11 16.83 13.62
N ASN A 49 6.55 15.61 13.52
CA ASN A 49 5.53 15.10 14.45
C ASN A 49 6.02 15.19 15.91
N GLU A 50 7.25 14.75 16.17
CA GLU A 50 7.89 14.83 17.50
C GLU A 50 8.12 16.29 17.93
N LYS A 51 8.69 17.11 17.04
CA LYS A 51 9.00 18.52 17.32
C LYS A 51 7.75 19.34 17.65
N LEU A 52 6.65 19.11 16.92
CA LEU A 52 5.38 19.80 17.12
C LEU A 52 4.53 19.18 18.24
N GLY A 53 4.94 18.04 18.80
CA GLY A 53 4.16 17.34 19.81
C GLY A 53 2.79 16.86 19.29
N CYS A 54 2.69 16.50 18.00
CA CYS A 54 1.43 16.06 17.39
C CYS A 54 0.96 14.69 17.89
N LYS A 55 1.88 13.89 18.47
CA LYS A 55 1.62 12.56 19.05
C LYS A 55 1.09 11.53 18.06
N PHE A 56 1.32 11.71 16.76
CA PHE A 56 1.06 10.64 15.81
C PHE A 56 2.00 9.46 16.11
N ALA A 57 1.47 8.24 16.02
CA ALA A 57 2.15 7.01 16.42
C ALA A 57 1.71 5.86 15.52
N GLY A 58 2.45 4.75 15.57
CA GLY A 58 2.21 3.58 14.72
C GLY A 58 3.38 3.29 13.78
N PRO A 59 3.35 2.17 13.05
CA PRO A 59 4.42 1.76 12.15
C PRO A 59 4.79 2.81 11.09
N GLU A 60 3.84 3.65 10.70
CA GLU A 60 3.99 4.72 9.73
C GLU A 60 4.69 5.97 10.29
N TRP A 61 4.71 6.14 11.62
CA TRP A 61 5.34 7.25 12.35
C TRP A 61 6.59 6.77 13.10
N HIS A 62 7.54 6.17 12.38
CA HIS A 62 8.79 5.66 12.94
C HIS A 62 10.00 6.54 12.60
N THR A 63 10.98 6.63 13.50
CA THR A 63 12.26 7.35 13.32
C THR A 63 13.33 6.55 12.58
N ASP A 64 12.97 5.39 12.02
CA ASP A 64 13.91 4.48 11.37
C ASP A 64 13.73 4.57 9.85
N LEU A 65 14.77 5.05 9.18
CA LEU A 65 14.79 5.18 7.72
C LEU A 65 14.60 3.84 7.01
N ASN A 66 15.20 2.77 7.54
CA ASN A 66 15.17 1.45 6.91
C ASN A 66 13.77 0.86 6.93
N ARG A 67 13.00 1.09 8.01
CA ARG A 67 11.59 0.67 8.06
C ARG A 67 10.74 1.32 6.97
N HIS A 68 10.98 2.61 6.69
CA HIS A 68 10.30 3.30 5.59
C HIS A 68 10.73 2.78 4.21
N MET A 69 12.02 2.51 4.03
CA MET A 69 12.55 1.89 2.80
C MET A 69 11.93 0.53 2.53
N GLU A 70 11.89 -0.32 3.56
CA GLU A 70 11.31 -1.65 3.51
C GLU A 70 9.81 -1.63 3.20
N TRP A 71 9.05 -0.75 3.85
CA TRP A 71 7.63 -0.62 3.58
C TRP A 71 7.35 -0.14 2.16
N CYS A 72 8.09 0.87 1.70
CA CYS A 72 7.96 1.38 0.33
C CYS A 72 8.22 0.28 -0.72
N GLY A 73 9.21 -0.59 -0.49
CA GLY A 73 9.50 -1.70 -1.40
C GLY A 73 8.35 -2.73 -1.51
N ARG A 74 7.44 -2.77 -0.54
CA ARG A 74 6.33 -3.73 -0.50
C ARG A 74 5.00 -3.19 -1.04
N VAL A 75 4.89 -1.90 -1.29
CA VAL A 75 3.63 -1.26 -1.71
C VAL A 75 3.80 -0.55 -3.06
N PRO A 76 2.76 -0.47 -3.92
CA PRO A 76 2.90 0.21 -5.20
C PRO A 76 3.09 1.74 -5.05
N PRO A 77 3.58 2.44 -6.10
CA PRO A 77 3.98 3.84 -5.96
C PRO A 77 2.90 4.84 -5.56
N ASP A 78 1.67 4.61 -5.95
CA ASP A 78 0.52 5.41 -5.54
C ASP A 78 0.31 5.35 -4.01
N VAL A 79 0.48 4.18 -3.40
CA VAL A 79 0.28 3.99 -1.95
C VAL A 79 1.26 4.82 -1.13
N TRP A 80 2.55 4.78 -1.43
CA TRP A 80 3.53 5.58 -0.67
C TRP A 80 3.44 7.07 -0.99
N LYS A 81 3.01 7.46 -2.21
CA LYS A 81 2.74 8.87 -2.54
C LYS A 81 1.57 9.42 -1.72
N THR A 82 0.46 8.69 -1.67
CA THR A 82 -0.70 9.05 -0.87
C THR A 82 -0.35 9.11 0.61
N SER A 83 0.44 8.14 1.11
CA SER A 83 0.95 8.18 2.49
C SER A 83 1.73 9.46 2.77
N ALA A 84 2.69 9.84 1.92
CA ALA A 84 3.46 11.07 2.10
C ALA A 84 2.57 12.33 2.13
N GLN A 85 1.57 12.41 1.25
CA GLN A 85 0.62 13.52 1.19
C GLN A 85 -0.28 13.58 2.43
N GLN A 86 -0.79 12.44 2.91
CA GLN A 86 -1.62 12.38 4.13
C GLN A 86 -0.83 12.83 5.36
N ARG A 87 0.46 12.49 5.43
CA ARG A 87 1.35 12.90 6.50
C ARG A 87 1.59 14.41 6.49
N ASP A 88 1.81 15.01 5.32
CA ASP A 88 1.90 16.46 5.18
C ASP A 88 0.62 17.16 5.65
N GLN A 89 -0.56 16.63 5.27
CA GLN A 89 -1.85 17.17 5.72
C GLN A 89 -2.03 17.05 7.24
N ALA A 90 -1.70 15.90 7.81
CA ALA A 90 -1.80 15.66 9.26
C ALA A 90 -0.89 16.62 10.04
N LEU A 91 0.35 16.81 9.59
CA LEU A 91 1.29 17.74 10.20
C LEU A 91 0.88 19.19 10.03
N ALA A 92 0.38 19.58 8.85
CA ALA A 92 -0.13 20.92 8.61
C ALA A 92 -1.33 21.24 9.52
N GLN A 93 -2.21 20.26 9.76
CA GLN A 93 -3.32 20.43 10.67
C GLN A 93 -2.85 20.53 12.13
N CYS A 94 -1.94 19.66 12.55
CA CYS A 94 -1.34 19.73 13.89
C CYS A 94 -0.63 21.06 14.13
N ALA A 95 0.14 21.57 13.16
CA ALA A 95 0.90 22.82 13.29
C ALA A 95 0.01 24.03 13.59
N LYS A 96 -1.27 24.01 13.20
CA LYS A 96 -2.24 25.05 13.55
C LYS A 96 -2.64 25.04 15.03
N THR A 97 -2.43 23.90 15.69
CA THR A 97 -2.81 23.66 17.09
C THR A 97 -1.60 23.53 18.02
N ALA A 98 -0.40 23.36 17.46
CA ALA A 98 0.85 23.34 18.19
C ALA A 98 1.09 24.73 18.81
N LYS A 99 1.28 24.76 20.13
CA LYS A 99 1.54 25.96 20.93
C LYS A 99 3.03 26.25 21.04
#